data_AF-A0A948AXU2-F1
#
_entry.id   AF-A0A948AXU2-F1
#
_cell.length_a   1.000
_cell.length_b   1.000
_cell.length_c   1.000
_cell.angle_alpha   90.00
_cell.angle_beta   90.00
_cell.angle_gamma   90.00
#
_symmetry.space_group_name_H-M   'P 1'
#
loop_
_entity.id
_entity.type
_entity.pdbx_description
1 polymer ?
#
loop_
_entity_poly.entity_id
_entity_poly.type
_entity_poly.pdbx_seq_one_letter_code
_entity_poly.pdbx_strand_id
1 'polypeptide(L)'
;MHITCTDCGNVYTLADATVPRRRLRVRCPACGRGLHVDGTVRARFREPPRPDDRRGWAQRLARALVSDILVYHRERHDAALAEGRLLVEFASELGEAWEAYKFQLGDDDACARHFREAVNEILAGGEILLEPRDDE
;
A
#
# COMPACT_ATOMS: atom_id res chain seq x y z
N MET A 1 -11.74 -9.17 -15.65
CA MET A 1 -12.11 -8.52 -14.36
C MET A 1 -11.65 -9.35 -13.14
N HIS A 2 -10.94 -8.75 -12.17
CA HIS A 2 -10.59 -9.43 -10.89
C HIS A 2 -11.75 -9.30 -9.90
N ILE A 3 -12.16 -10.42 -9.31
CA ILE A 3 -13.28 -10.52 -8.37
C ILE A 3 -12.77 -11.14 -7.07
N THR A 4 -13.12 -10.53 -5.94
CA THR A 4 -12.83 -11.06 -4.60
C THR A 4 -14.12 -11.61 -3.99
N CYS A 5 -14.08 -12.85 -3.48
CA CYS A 5 -15.20 -13.44 -2.77
C CYS A 5 -15.30 -12.87 -1.36
N THR A 6 -16.47 -12.36 -0.99
CA THR A 6 -16.73 -11.80 0.35
C THR A 6 -16.84 -12.85 1.46
N ASP A 7 -17.05 -14.13 1.11
CA ASP A 7 -17.21 -15.20 2.10
C ASP A 7 -15.90 -15.91 2.46
N CYS A 8 -15.00 -16.10 1.50
CA CYS A 8 -13.74 -16.84 1.69
C CYS A 8 -12.48 -16.05 1.33
N GLY A 9 -12.61 -14.82 0.83
CA GLY A 9 -11.48 -13.98 0.44
C GLY A 9 -10.79 -14.39 -0.87
N ASN A 10 -11.18 -15.50 -1.50
CA ASN A 10 -10.54 -15.97 -2.73
C ASN A 10 -10.66 -14.93 -3.88
N VAL A 11 -9.54 -14.65 -4.53
CA VAL A 11 -9.45 -13.74 -5.68
C VAL A 11 -9.37 -14.56 -6.97
N TYR A 12 -10.22 -14.25 -7.94
CA TYR A 12 -10.24 -14.95 -9.24
C TYR A 12 -10.64 -14.01 -10.37
N THR A 13 -10.29 -14.41 -11.60
CA THR A 13 -10.50 -13.60 -12.81
C THR A 13 -11.69 -14.13 -13.61
N LEU A 14 -12.64 -13.25 -13.92
CA LEU A 14 -13.69 -13.51 -14.91
C LEU A 14 -13.32 -12.86 -16.24
N ALA A 15 -13.57 -13.59 -17.33
CA ALA A 15 -13.43 -13.06 -18.68
C ALA A 15 -14.48 -11.96 -18.92
N ASP A 16 -14.06 -10.84 -19.51
CA ASP A 16 -14.95 -9.71 -19.79
C ASP A 16 -16.11 -10.10 -20.74
N ALA A 17 -15.90 -11.07 -21.63
CA ALA A 17 -16.96 -11.63 -22.48
C ALA A 17 -18.09 -12.31 -21.66
N THR A 18 -17.76 -12.83 -20.47
CA THR A 18 -18.70 -13.51 -19.57
C THR A 18 -19.38 -12.54 -18.60
N VAL A 19 -18.90 -11.29 -18.52
CA VAL A 19 -19.43 -10.25 -17.64
C VAL A 19 -20.24 -9.25 -18.46
N PRO A 20 -21.56 -9.51 -18.67
CA PRO A 20 -22.44 -8.53 -19.32
C PRO A 20 -22.52 -7.25 -18.49
N ARG A 21 -22.88 -6.13 -19.13
CA ARG A 21 -23.07 -4.80 -18.49
C ARG A 21 -24.33 -4.76 -17.62
N ARG A 22 -24.41 -5.63 -16.62
CA ARG A 22 -25.48 -5.75 -15.64
C ARG A 22 -24.94 -6.39 -14.36
N ARG A 23 -25.71 -6.28 -13.28
CA ARG A 23 -25.47 -7.10 -12.09
C ARG A 23 -25.68 -8.57 -12.45
N LEU A 24 -24.68 -9.41 -12.19
CA LEU A 24 -24.79 -10.86 -12.35
C LEU A 24 -24.42 -11.58 -11.07
N ARG A 25 -24.98 -12.77 -10.89
CA ARG A 25 -24.65 -13.63 -9.75
C ARG A 25 -23.68 -14.70 -10.22
N VAL A 26 -22.51 -14.78 -9.59
CA VAL A 26 -21.46 -15.77 -9.89
C VAL A 26 -21.22 -16.65 -8.68
N ARG A 27 -20.79 -17.89 -8.91
CA ARG A 27 -20.32 -18.77 -7.83
C ARG A 27 -18.81 -18.64 -7.68
N CYS A 28 -18.35 -18.50 -6.45
CA CYS A 28 -16.93 -18.59 -6.13
C CYS A 28 -16.42 -20.00 -6.48
N PRO A 29 -15.33 -20.13 -7.26
CA PRO A 29 -14.77 -21.44 -7.59
C PRO A 29 -14.20 -22.17 -6.37
N ALA A 30 -13.81 -21.45 -5.32
CA ALA A 30 -13.23 -22.04 -4.11
C ALA A 30 -14.28 -22.58 -3.12
N CYS A 31 -15.32 -21.79 -2.81
CA CYS A 31 -16.30 -22.15 -1.76
C CYS A 31 -17.73 -22.38 -2.29
N GLY A 32 -17.98 -22.18 -3.59
CA GLY A 32 -19.28 -22.35 -4.23
C GLY A 32 -20.34 -21.30 -3.88
N ARG A 33 -20.03 -20.34 -3.00
CA ARG A 33 -20.97 -19.29 -2.56
C ARG A 33 -21.29 -18.33 -3.70
N GLY A 34 -22.55 -17.92 -3.78
CA GLY A 34 -23.03 -16.99 -4.80
C GLY A 34 -22.83 -15.54 -4.38
N LEU A 35 -22.05 -14.77 -5.14
CA LEU A 35 -21.87 -13.33 -4.94
C LEU A 35 -22.39 -12.53 -6.14
N HIS A 36 -22.68 -11.26 -5.91
CA HIS A 36 -23.12 -10.34 -6.94
C HIS A 36 -21.95 -9.54 -7.48
N VAL A 37 -21.74 -9.61 -8.79
CA VAL A 37 -20.74 -8.82 -9.53
C VAL A 37 -21.47 -7.79 -10.36
N ASP A 38 -21.11 -6.52 -10.22
CA ASP A 38 -21.65 -5.43 -11.03
C ASP A 38 -20.79 -5.23 -12.29
N GLY A 39 -21.24 -5.78 -13.43
CA GLY A 39 -20.56 -5.63 -14.71
C GLY A 39 -20.66 -4.23 -15.33
N THR A 40 -21.37 -3.29 -14.69
CA THR A 40 -21.38 -1.88 -15.10
C THR A 40 -20.16 -1.14 -14.56
N VAL A 41 -19.56 -1.62 -13.46
CA VAL A 41 -18.31 -1.11 -12.93
C VAL A 41 -17.18 -1.72 -13.75
N ARG A 42 -16.86 -1.07 -14.87
CA ARG A 42 -15.57 -1.33 -15.51
C ARG A 42 -14.52 -0.92 -14.51
N ALA A 43 -13.60 -1.85 -14.18
CA ALA A 43 -12.37 -1.47 -13.52
C ALA A 43 -11.84 -0.27 -14.30
N ARG A 44 -11.88 0.93 -13.68
CA ARG A 44 -11.23 2.08 -14.28
C ARG A 44 -9.83 1.58 -14.55
N PHE A 45 -9.41 1.62 -15.81
CA PHE A 45 -8.04 1.31 -16.12
C PHE A 45 -7.24 2.28 -15.25
N ARG A 46 -6.64 1.77 -14.18
CA ARG A 46 -5.69 2.56 -13.41
C ARG A 46 -4.55 2.68 -14.38
N GLU A 47 -4.47 3.81 -15.06
CA GLU A 47 -3.41 4.08 -16.02
C GLU A 47 -2.11 3.66 -15.33
N PRO A 48 -1.35 2.69 -15.91
CA PRO A 48 -0.08 2.32 -15.34
C PRO A 48 0.71 3.62 -15.19
N PRO A 49 1.40 3.81 -14.06
CA PRO A 49 2.14 5.03 -13.85
C PRO A 49 3.01 5.30 -15.07
N ARG A 50 2.98 6.56 -15.53
CA ARG A 50 3.83 6.95 -16.65
C ARG A 50 5.28 6.62 -16.28
N PRO A 51 6.10 6.16 -17.23
CA PRO A 51 7.49 5.83 -16.95
C PRO A 51 8.28 7.00 -16.33
N ASP A 52 7.83 8.25 -16.53
CA ASP A 52 8.38 9.48 -15.95
C ASP A 52 7.68 9.98 -14.65
N ASP A 53 6.73 9.23 -14.08
CA ASP A 53 6.08 9.61 -12.81
C ASP A 53 6.98 9.26 -11.61
N ARG A 54 8.15 9.93 -11.54
CA ARG A 54 9.15 9.75 -10.49
C ARG A 54 8.56 10.04 -9.10
N ARG A 55 7.70 11.06 -8.97
CA ARG A 55 7.00 11.40 -7.72
C ARG A 55 6.02 10.31 -7.31
N GLY A 56 5.18 9.82 -8.22
CA GLY A 56 4.26 8.72 -7.92
C GLY A 56 4.98 7.41 -7.63
N TRP A 57 6.13 7.15 -8.26
CA TRP A 57 6.98 6.00 -7.93
C TRP A 57 7.62 6.15 -6.56
N ALA A 58 8.18 7.32 -6.24
CA ALA A 58 8.71 7.65 -4.92
C ALA A 58 7.70 7.40 -3.81
N GLN A 59 6.49 7.96 -3.94
CA GLN A 59 5.41 7.74 -2.98
C GLN A 59 5.04 6.26 -2.80
N ARG A 60 4.95 5.50 -3.90
CA ARG A 60 4.61 4.06 -3.84
C ARG A 60 5.72 3.23 -3.20
N LEU A 61 6.97 3.50 -3.54
CA LEU A 61 8.12 2.78 -3.00
C LEU A 61 8.26 3.04 -1.50
N ALA A 62 8.11 4.29 -1.06
CA ALA A 62 8.12 4.65 0.36
C ALA A 62 7.06 3.87 1.15
N ARG A 63 5.81 3.89 0.68
CA ARG A 63 4.71 3.15 1.33
C ARG A 63 4.95 1.65 1.35
N ALA A 64 5.51 1.09 0.28
CA ALA A 64 5.80 -0.33 0.20
C ALA A 64 6.86 -0.74 1.24
N LEU A 65 7.97 -0.01 1.33
CA LEU A 65 9.05 -0.29 2.30
C LEU A 65 8.56 -0.15 3.74
N VAL A 66 7.86 0.94 4.06
CA VAL A 66 7.35 1.16 5.42
C VAL A 66 6.26 0.13 5.78
N SER A 67 5.40 -0.24 4.82
CA SER A 67 4.41 -1.29 5.04
C SER A 67 5.07 -2.65 5.26
N ASP A 68 6.20 -2.93 4.62
CA ASP A 68 6.94 -4.18 4.81
C ASP A 68 7.48 -4.28 6.24
N ILE A 69 8.08 -3.20 6.75
CA ILE A 69 8.52 -3.08 8.15
C ILE A 69 7.35 -3.38 9.10
N LEU A 70 6.18 -2.76 8.89
CA LEU A 70 5.01 -2.98 9.74
C LEU A 70 4.49 -4.42 9.66
N VAL A 71 4.47 -5.03 8.47
CA VAL A 71 4.00 -6.41 8.27
C VAL A 71 4.93 -7.39 8.97
N TYR A 72 6.25 -7.24 8.84
CA TYR A 72 7.23 -8.13 9.44
C TYR A 72 7.41 -7.93 10.95
N HIS A 73 7.14 -6.73 11.46
CA HIS A 73 7.39 -6.38 12.87
C HIS A 73 6.14 -5.94 13.62
N ARG A 74 4.95 -6.43 13.24
CA ARG A 74 3.66 -5.98 13.81
C ARG A 74 3.60 -6.04 15.34
N GLU A 75 4.01 -7.15 15.95
CA GLU A 75 3.99 -7.30 17.41
C GLU A 75 4.93 -6.30 18.10
N ARG A 76 6.12 -6.08 17.51
CA ARG A 76 7.11 -5.12 18.01
C ARG A 76 6.62 -3.68 17.84
N HIS A 77 5.91 -3.41 16.75
CA HIS A 77 5.27 -2.13 16.49
C HIS A 77 4.22 -1.81 17.54
N ASP A 78 3.31 -2.74 17.83
CA ASP A 78 2.22 -2.52 18.77
C ASP A 78 2.75 -2.26 20.20
N ALA A 79 3.80 -2.98 20.61
CA ALA A 79 4.51 -2.72 21.86
C ALA A 79 5.20 -1.35 21.88
N ALA A 80 5.93 -1.01 20.80
CA ALA A 80 6.63 0.27 20.70
C ALA A 80 5.67 1.47 20.63
N LEU A 81 4.49 1.30 20.02
CA LEU A 81 3.42 2.30 19.96
C LEU A 81 2.83 2.53 21.35
N ALA A 82 2.56 1.46 22.12
CA ALA A 82 2.07 1.57 23.49
C ALA A 82 3.04 2.29 24.43
N GLU A 83 4.35 2.14 24.19
CA GLU A 83 5.42 2.75 24.98
C GLU A 83 5.90 4.12 24.44
N GLY A 84 5.40 4.55 23.28
CA GLY A 84 5.84 5.80 22.63
C GLY A 84 7.31 5.78 22.16
N ARG A 85 7.88 4.60 21.90
CA ARG A 85 9.30 4.38 21.53
C ARG A 85 9.50 3.96 20.07
N LEU A 86 8.49 4.11 19.22
CA LEU A 86 8.49 3.69 17.81
C LEU A 86 9.74 4.11 17.05
N LEU A 87 10.14 5.38 17.15
CA LEU A 87 11.31 5.89 16.44
C LEU A 87 12.62 5.19 16.84
N VAL A 88 12.79 4.92 18.13
CA VAL A 88 14.01 4.28 18.64
C VAL A 88 14.04 2.81 18.23
N GLU A 89 12.89 2.14 18.30
CA GLU A 89 12.80 0.70 17.99
C GLU A 89 12.84 0.36 16.52
N PHE A 90 12.49 1.30 15.66
CA PHE A 90 12.50 1.10 14.22
C PHE A 90 13.61 1.91 13.53
N ALA A 91 14.52 2.54 14.28
CA ALA A 91 15.60 3.34 13.70
C ALA A 91 16.48 2.54 12.73
N SER A 92 16.78 1.27 13.06
CA SER A 92 17.61 0.40 12.21
C SER A 92 16.88 0.08 10.91
N GLU A 93 15.65 -0.41 11.00
CA GLU A 93 14.85 -0.82 9.84
C GLU A 93 14.47 0.37 8.97
N LEU A 94 14.16 1.52 9.57
CA LEU A 94 13.93 2.77 8.84
C LEU A 94 15.19 3.24 8.15
N GLY A 95 16.37 3.08 8.76
CA GLY A 95 17.65 3.39 8.14
C GLY A 95 17.93 2.51 6.92
N GLU A 96 17.74 1.20 7.05
CA GLU A 96 17.92 0.26 5.93
C GLU A 96 16.93 0.53 4.79
N ALA A 97 15.65 0.77 5.13
CA ALA A 97 14.64 1.15 4.16
C ALA A 97 14.95 2.49 3.49
N TRP A 98 15.50 3.47 4.22
CA TRP A 98 15.90 4.76 3.67
C TRP A 98 17.07 4.62 2.69
N GLU A 99 18.08 3.83 3.01
CA GLU A 99 19.19 3.56 2.09
C GLU A 99 18.71 2.82 0.83
N ALA A 100 17.84 1.81 0.98
CA ALA A 100 17.23 1.11 -0.15
C ALA A 100 16.37 2.04 -1.02
N TYR A 101 15.69 3.01 -0.40
CA TYR A 101 14.89 4.02 -1.07
C TYR A 101 15.76 5.01 -1.87
N LYS A 102 16.81 5.57 -1.24
CA LYS A 102 17.78 6.45 -1.90
C LYS A 102 18.55 5.75 -3.02
N PHE A 103 18.88 4.48 -2.84
CA PHE A 103 19.57 3.70 -3.88
C PHE A 103 18.76 3.65 -5.19
N GLN A 104 17.43 3.64 -5.07
CA GLN A 104 16.51 3.59 -6.20
C GLN A 104 16.22 4.98 -6.78
N LEU A 105 16.01 5.98 -5.94
CA LEU A 105 15.52 7.31 -6.34
C LEU A 105 16.59 8.40 -6.42
N GLY A 106 17.75 8.19 -5.83
CA GLY A 106 18.72 9.24 -5.49
C GLY A 106 18.34 9.97 -4.19
N ASP A 107 19.23 10.86 -3.76
CA ASP A 107 19.04 11.71 -2.60
C ASP A 107 18.42 13.05 -3.05
N ASP A 108 17.11 13.19 -2.89
CA ASP A 108 16.31 14.33 -3.36
C ASP A 108 15.25 14.69 -2.30
N ASP A 109 15.12 15.97 -1.96
CA ASP A 109 14.27 16.45 -0.86
C ASP A 109 12.79 16.08 -1.05
N ALA A 110 12.30 16.12 -2.29
CA ALA A 110 10.93 15.72 -2.58
C ALA A 110 10.71 14.21 -2.37
N CYS A 111 11.73 13.40 -2.65
CA CYS A 111 11.70 11.97 -2.36
C CYS A 111 11.78 11.72 -0.84
N ALA A 112 12.60 12.48 -0.11
CA ALA A 112 12.69 12.42 1.35
C ALA A 112 11.37 12.78 2.03
N ARG A 113 10.62 13.75 1.49
CA ARG A 113 9.28 14.09 1.97
C ARG A 113 8.32 12.91 1.87
N HIS A 114 8.27 12.23 0.73
CA HIS A 114 7.39 11.08 0.54
C HIS A 114 7.71 9.90 1.47
N PHE A 115 8.99 9.69 1.80
CA PHE A 115 9.39 8.67 2.77
C PHE A 115 8.91 9.02 4.19
N ARG A 116 9.14 10.27 4.63
CA ARG A 116 8.67 10.76 5.94
C ARG A 116 7.15 10.68 6.09
N GLU A 117 6.42 11.12 5.07
CA GLU A 117 4.95 11.00 5.01
C GLU A 117 4.50 9.56 5.20
N ALA A 118 5.13 8.61 4.51
CA ALA A 118 4.80 7.19 4.63
C ALA A 118 5.08 6.65 6.04
N VAL A 119 6.19 7.04 6.67
CA VAL A 119 6.51 6.65 8.05
C VAL A 119 5.45 7.17 9.02
N ASN A 120 5.11 8.46 8.96
CA ASN A 120 4.10 9.05 9.84
C ASN A 120 2.71 8.42 9.62
N GLU A 121 2.32 8.19 8.36
CA GLU A 121 1.00 7.62 8.06
C GLU A 121 0.90 6.14 8.49
N ILE A 122 1.94 5.34 8.22
CA ILE A 122 1.87 3.88 8.35
C ILE A 122 2.36 3.38 9.71
N LEU A 123 3.47 3.91 10.23
CA LEU A 123 4.04 3.49 11.53
C LEU A 123 3.51 4.32 12.70
N ALA A 124 3.11 5.57 12.49
CA ALA A 124 2.57 6.39 13.58
C ALA A 124 1.04 6.46 13.61
N GLY A 125 0.37 5.81 12.65
CA GLY A 125 -1.08 5.91 12.50
C GLY A 125 -1.58 7.35 12.26
N GLY A 126 -0.72 8.24 11.75
CA GLY A 126 -1.04 9.65 11.51
C GLY A 126 -0.43 10.64 12.51
N GLU A 127 0.28 10.19 13.54
CA GLU A 127 1.09 11.09 14.39
C GLU A 127 2.39 11.52 13.69
N ILE A 128 2.88 12.72 14.02
CA ILE A 128 4.14 13.22 13.46
C ILE A 128 5.29 12.60 14.26
N LEU A 129 5.89 11.52 13.73
CA LEU A 129 7.14 10.96 14.24
C LEU A 129 8.34 11.70 13.65
N LEU A 130 8.36 11.86 12.32
CA LEU A 130 9.39 12.60 11.61
C LEU A 130 8.87 13.99 11.29
N GLU A 131 9.54 15.01 11.83
CA GLU A 131 9.17 16.40 11.59
C GLU A 131 9.23 16.72 10.08
N PRO A 132 8.20 17.41 9.56
CA PRO A 132 8.29 17.98 8.23
C PRO A 132 9.38 19.06 8.25
N ARG A 133 10.54 18.79 7.64
CA ARG A 133 11.41 19.85 7.12
C ARG A 133 10.59 20.63 6.10
N ASP A 134 10.15 21.82 6.48
CA ASP A 134 9.58 22.80 5.57
C ASP A 134 10.69 23.23 4.61
N ASP A 135 10.52 22.90 3.34
CA ASP A 135 11.33 23.45 2.26
C ASP A 135 10.93 24.93 2.10
N GLU A 136 11.79 25.87 2.53
CA GLU A 136 11.66 27.32 2.30
C GLU A 136 11.94 27.69 0.84
#